data_AF-A0A0S6XBG0-F1
#
_entry.id   AF-A0A0S6XBG0-F1
#
_cell.length_a   1.000
_cell.length_b   1.000
_cell.length_c   1.000
_cell.angle_alpha   90.00
_cell.angle_beta   90.00
_cell.angle_gamma   90.00
#
_symmetry.space_group_name_H-M   'P 1'
#
loop_
_entity.id
_entity.type
_entity.pdbx_description
1 polymer ?
#
loop_
_entity_poly.entity_id
_entity_poly.type
_entity_poly.pdbx_seq_one_letter_code
_entity_poly.pdbx_strand_id
1 'polypeptide(L)'
;MAIRLAFDLALHVDMTAYVARNALTQDEADLRRDIFWGVYVIDHTLGMHLGRPFRINMEDVTVPKPSGVPSSNYAQEWTPYVSLSQSVAPMPDKIAELHRQRVLLVELMEPIGYALYGSRNIDRHTLQAMNAKVVTKLLNWRAGLPTSLNVNFDDYETPYLPHVLLLQ
;
A
#
# COMPACT_ATOMS: atom_id res chain seq x y z
N MET A 1 9.71 10.90 -10.09
CA MET A 1 10.07 10.37 -11.42
C MET A 1 9.37 9.04 -11.69
N ALA A 2 9.42 8.07 -10.76
CA ALA A 2 8.75 6.78 -10.91
C ALA A 2 7.24 6.86 -11.21
N ILE A 3 6.50 7.76 -10.54
CA ILE A 3 5.06 7.87 -10.79
C ILE A 3 4.73 8.35 -12.20
N ARG A 4 5.48 9.30 -12.76
CA ARG A 4 5.27 9.75 -14.14
C ARG A 4 5.48 8.61 -15.13
N LEU A 5 6.54 7.83 -14.94
CA LEU A 5 6.79 6.64 -15.75
C LEU A 5 5.65 5.61 -15.63
N ALA A 6 5.04 5.45 -14.45
CA ALA A 6 3.88 4.58 -14.29
C ALA A 6 2.66 5.06 -15.10
N PHE A 7 2.48 6.38 -15.23
CA PHE A 7 1.48 6.97 -16.13
C PHE A 7 1.84 6.79 -17.60
N ASP A 8 3.10 7.05 -17.99
CA ASP A 8 3.60 6.90 -19.36
C ASP A 8 3.45 5.45 -19.87
N LEU A 9 3.60 4.47 -18.98
CA LEU A 9 3.40 3.04 -19.26
C LEU A 9 1.95 2.56 -19.12
N ALA A 10 1.01 3.48 -18.87
CA ALA A 10 -0.41 3.19 -18.66
C ALA A 10 -0.69 2.16 -17.55
N LEU A 11 0.11 2.13 -16.49
CA LEU A 11 -0.08 1.20 -15.36
C LEU A 11 -1.30 1.54 -14.50
N HIS A 12 -1.79 2.78 -14.59
CA HIS A 12 -3.00 3.27 -13.93
C HIS A 12 -4.30 2.81 -14.61
N VAL A 13 -4.20 2.16 -15.78
CA VAL A 13 -5.35 1.74 -16.59
C VAL A 13 -5.82 0.33 -16.19
N ASP A 14 -7.12 0.13 -16.07
CA ASP A 14 -7.71 -1.19 -15.87
C ASP A 14 -7.50 -2.10 -17.10
N MET A 15 -6.81 -3.22 -16.88
CA MET A 15 -6.48 -4.19 -17.92
C MET A 15 -7.55 -5.29 -18.10
N THR A 16 -8.64 -5.28 -17.32
CA THR A 16 -9.69 -6.32 -17.35
C THR A 16 -10.22 -6.60 -18.76
N ALA A 17 -10.43 -5.55 -19.57
CA ALA A 17 -10.91 -5.72 -20.95
C ALA A 17 -9.87 -6.37 -21.88
N TYR A 18 -8.57 -6.19 -21.62
CA TYR A 18 -7.50 -6.80 -22.41
C TYR A 18 -7.30 -8.27 -22.06
N VAL A 19 -7.43 -8.60 -20.76
CA VAL A 19 -7.44 -10.00 -20.30
C VAL A 19 -8.62 -10.75 -20.89
N ALA A 20 -9.83 -10.17 -20.87
CA ALA A 20 -11.03 -10.79 -21.46
C ALA A 20 -10.91 -11.08 -22.96
N ARG A 21 -10.03 -10.36 -23.67
CA ARG A 21 -9.74 -10.52 -25.10
C ARG A 21 -8.52 -11.41 -25.37
N ASN A 22 -7.92 -12.01 -24.35
CA ASN A 22 -6.66 -12.76 -24.42
C ASN A 22 -5.49 -11.95 -25.01
N ALA A 23 -5.53 -10.61 -24.91
CA ALA A 23 -4.44 -9.74 -25.33
C ALA A 23 -3.35 -9.59 -24.25
N LEU A 24 -3.68 -9.97 -23.01
CA LEU A 24 -2.81 -9.94 -21.84
C LEU A 24 -3.20 -11.11 -20.92
N THR A 25 -2.24 -11.67 -20.20
CA THR A 25 -2.51 -12.66 -19.16
C THR A 25 -3.02 -12.00 -17.87
N GLN A 26 -3.70 -12.77 -17.01
CA GLN A 26 -4.13 -12.28 -15.70
C GLN A 26 -2.93 -11.89 -14.81
N ASP A 27 -1.86 -12.69 -14.83
CA ASP A 27 -0.63 -12.42 -14.08
C ASP A 27 0.01 -11.09 -14.48
N GLU A 28 0.04 -10.77 -15.77
CA GLU A 28 0.54 -9.49 -16.27
C GLU A 28 -0.36 -8.31 -15.85
N ALA A 29 -1.68 -8.49 -15.83
CA ALA A 29 -2.62 -7.47 -15.35
C ALA A 29 -2.39 -7.19 -13.86
N ASP A 30 -2.25 -8.26 -13.06
CA ASP A 30 -2.02 -8.18 -11.63
C ASP A 30 -0.67 -7.54 -11.31
N LEU A 31 0.39 -7.90 -12.04
CA LEU A 31 1.70 -7.27 -11.90
C LEU A 31 1.65 -5.77 -12.21
N ARG A 32 0.95 -5.36 -13.28
CA ARG A 32 0.78 -3.93 -13.62
C ARG A 32 0.07 -3.17 -12.51
N ARG A 33 -1.02 -3.75 -11.98
CA ARG A 33 -1.75 -3.19 -10.83
C ARG A 33 -0.83 -3.03 -9.63
N ASP A 34 -0.09 -4.07 -9.27
CA ASP A 34 0.71 -4.07 -8.06
C ASP A 34 1.87 -3.07 -8.15
N ILE A 35 2.50 -2.94 -9.33
CA ILE A 35 3.51 -1.92 -9.60
C ILE A 35 2.92 -0.51 -9.46
N PHE A 36 1.77 -0.23 -10.08
CA PHE A 36 1.14 1.09 -10.00
C PHE A 36 0.89 1.49 -8.54
N TRP A 37 0.22 0.61 -7.77
CA TRP A 37 -0.11 0.90 -6.38
C TRP A 37 1.12 0.91 -5.46
N GLY A 38 2.16 0.14 -5.77
CA GLY A 38 3.44 0.22 -5.08
C GLY A 38 4.12 1.57 -5.28
N VAL A 39 4.15 2.06 -6.52
CA VAL A 39 4.69 3.39 -6.84
C VAL A 39 3.83 4.49 -6.20
N TYR A 40 2.50 4.36 -6.21
CA TYR A 40 1.56 5.27 -5.55
C TYR A 40 1.89 5.41 -4.05
N VAL A 41 2.03 4.29 -3.33
CA VAL A 41 2.34 4.28 -1.90
C VAL A 41 3.68 4.94 -1.62
N ILE A 42 4.72 4.62 -2.39
CA ILE A 42 6.07 5.16 -2.18
C ILE A 42 6.09 6.67 -2.46
N ASP A 43 5.47 7.13 -3.56
CA ASP A 43 5.43 8.55 -3.92
C ASP A 43 4.72 9.38 -2.85
N HIS A 44 3.59 8.90 -2.33
CA HIS A 44 2.86 9.56 -1.24
C HIS A 44 3.65 9.54 0.07
N THR A 45 4.21 8.39 0.44
CA THR A 45 4.95 8.26 1.70
C THR A 45 6.16 9.19 1.71
N LEU A 46 6.97 9.17 0.65
CA LEU A 46 8.10 10.08 0.51
C LEU A 46 7.65 11.53 0.40
N GLY A 47 6.51 11.79 -0.26
CA GLY A 47 5.88 13.10 -0.32
C GLY A 47 5.64 13.69 1.06
N MET A 48 4.96 12.95 1.95
CA MET A 48 4.72 13.38 3.34
C MET A 48 6.02 13.63 4.11
N HIS A 49 6.98 12.69 4.04
CA HIS A 49 8.26 12.83 4.75
C HIS A 49 9.06 14.06 4.30
N LEU A 50 8.92 14.47 3.04
CA LEU A 50 9.58 15.64 2.46
C LEU A 50 8.70 16.90 2.47
N GLY A 51 7.50 16.84 3.07
CA GLY A 51 6.55 17.95 3.13
C GLY A 51 5.98 18.39 1.78
N ARG A 52 5.84 17.46 0.82
CA ARG A 52 5.29 17.71 -0.51
C ARG A 52 3.81 17.30 -0.56
N PRO A 53 2.96 18.09 -1.22
CA PRO A 53 1.58 17.68 -1.45
C PRO A 53 1.51 16.49 -2.41
N PHE A 54 0.45 15.71 -2.28
CA PHE A 54 0.11 14.66 -3.24
C PHE A 54 -0.25 15.28 -4.59
N ARG A 55 0.23 14.66 -5.67
CA ARG A 55 0.12 15.20 -7.05
C ARG A 55 -0.55 14.23 -8.02
N ILE A 56 -1.02 13.10 -7.54
CA ILE A 56 -1.69 12.09 -8.37
C ILE A 56 -3.17 12.44 -8.42
N ASN A 57 -3.71 12.63 -9.61
CA ASN A 57 -5.14 12.78 -9.80
C ASN A 57 -5.77 11.37 -9.82
N MET A 58 -6.53 11.03 -8.78
CA MET A 58 -7.17 9.71 -8.69
C MET A 58 -8.30 9.53 -9.70
N GLU A 59 -8.83 10.60 -10.29
CA GLU A 59 -9.85 10.51 -11.35
C GLU A 59 -9.30 9.86 -12.63
N ASP A 60 -7.99 9.99 -12.87
CA ASP A 60 -7.33 9.39 -14.03
C ASP A 60 -7.00 7.90 -13.80
N VAL A 61 -7.13 7.40 -12.56
CA VAL A 61 -6.75 6.04 -12.18
C VAL A 61 -7.96 5.12 -12.28
N THR A 62 -7.92 4.14 -13.18
CA THR A 62 -9.01 3.17 -13.38
C THR A 62 -8.66 1.77 -12.87
N VAL A 63 -7.38 1.45 -12.70
CA VAL A 63 -6.94 0.17 -12.18
C VAL A 63 -7.46 -0.04 -10.74
N PRO A 64 -8.09 -1.18 -10.42
CA PRO A 64 -8.62 -1.43 -9.09
C PRO A 64 -7.51 -1.56 -8.06
N LYS A 65 -7.85 -1.35 -6.79
CA LYS A 65 -6.92 -1.57 -5.67
C LYS A 65 -6.50 -3.05 -5.58
N PRO A 66 -5.33 -3.34 -5.00
CA PRO A 66 -4.90 -4.71 -4.76
C PRO A 66 -5.94 -5.45 -3.91
N SER A 67 -6.28 -6.68 -4.29
CA SER A 67 -7.29 -7.49 -3.60
C SER A 67 -6.87 -7.92 -2.19
N GLY A 68 -5.56 -7.91 -1.89
CA GLY A 68 -4.97 -8.49 -0.68
C GLY A 68 -4.68 -9.98 -0.82
N VAL A 69 -5.13 -10.59 -1.92
CA VAL A 69 -4.95 -12.01 -2.22
C VAL A 69 -3.80 -12.16 -3.23
N PRO A 70 -2.88 -13.12 -3.05
CA PRO A 70 -1.85 -13.42 -4.04
C PRO A 70 -2.48 -13.69 -5.42
N SER A 71 -1.93 -13.06 -6.47
CA SER A 71 -2.36 -13.24 -7.85
C SER A 71 -1.99 -14.61 -8.42
N SER A 72 -0.84 -15.16 -8.00
CA SER A 72 -0.36 -16.46 -8.45
C SER A 72 -0.79 -17.59 -7.51
N ASN A 73 -1.04 -18.78 -8.07
CA ASN A 73 -1.24 -20.02 -7.30
C ASN A 73 -0.01 -20.46 -6.50
N TYR A 74 1.14 -19.81 -6.70
CA TYR A 74 2.32 -20.02 -5.88
C TYR A 74 2.15 -19.19 -4.61
N ALA A 75 1.81 -19.85 -3.50
CA ALA A 75 2.00 -19.27 -2.19
C ALA A 75 3.47 -18.86 -2.11
N GLN A 76 3.74 -17.55 -2.15
CA GLN A 76 5.09 -17.07 -1.99
C GLN A 76 5.46 -17.39 -0.55
N GLU A 77 6.48 -18.22 -0.38
CA GLU A 77 7.08 -18.44 0.92
C GLU A 77 8.20 -17.42 1.07
N TRP A 78 8.18 -16.68 2.17
CA TRP A 78 9.27 -15.81 2.54
C TRP A 78 10.44 -16.64 3.06
N THR A 79 11.63 -16.37 2.54
CA THR A 79 12.90 -16.93 3.02
C THR A 79 13.87 -15.81 3.39
N PRO A 80 14.72 -15.98 4.42
CA PRO A 80 15.71 -14.99 4.78
C PRO A 80 16.73 -14.77 3.65
N TYR A 81 16.86 -13.52 3.19
CA TYR A 81 17.77 -13.16 2.09
C TYR A 81 19.15 -12.67 2.56
N VAL A 82 19.30 -12.31 3.84
CA VAL A 82 20.54 -11.76 4.44
C VAL A 82 21.31 -12.75 5.32
N SER A 83 20.66 -13.83 5.78
CA SER A 83 21.24 -14.79 6.73
C SER A 83 21.20 -16.21 6.17
N LEU A 84 21.93 -16.44 5.08
CA LEU A 84 22.00 -17.75 4.39
C LEU A 84 22.55 -18.89 5.26
N SER A 85 23.13 -18.58 6.43
CA SER A 85 23.69 -19.53 7.40
C SER A 85 22.67 -20.07 8.41
N GLN A 86 21.48 -19.49 8.50
CA GLN A 86 20.41 -19.98 9.38
C GLN A 86 19.28 -20.59 8.53
N SER A 87 19.06 -21.89 8.71
CA SER A 87 17.93 -22.60 8.12
C SER A 87 16.64 -22.22 8.87
N VAL A 88 16.08 -21.06 8.54
CA VAL A 88 14.74 -20.67 8.99
C VAL A 88 13.75 -21.37 8.06
N ALA A 89 12.75 -22.03 8.65
CA ALA A 89 11.69 -22.65 7.87
C ALA A 89 10.98 -21.58 7.00
N PRO A 90 10.67 -21.89 5.73
CA PRO A 90 9.90 -20.98 4.89
C PRO A 90 8.59 -20.59 5.57
N MET A 91 8.26 -19.31 5.54
CA MET A 91 7.05 -18.77 6.18
C MET A 91 6.08 -18.26 5.11
N PRO A 92 4.76 -18.38 5.29
CA PRO A 92 3.81 -17.86 4.32
C PRO A 92 3.95 -16.33 4.16
N ASP A 93 4.27 -15.87 2.95
CA ASP A 93 4.43 -14.44 2.67
C ASP A 93 3.09 -13.71 2.81
N LYS A 94 3.17 -12.46 3.28
CA LYS A 94 2.03 -11.57 3.54
C LYS A 94 2.10 -10.30 2.70
N ILE A 95 2.98 -10.24 1.69
CA ILE A 95 3.14 -9.07 0.82
C ILE A 95 1.83 -8.61 0.17
N ALA A 96 0.98 -9.51 -0.34
CA ALA A 96 -0.27 -9.11 -1.01
C ALA A 96 -1.22 -8.37 -0.05
N GLU A 97 -1.45 -8.92 1.13
CA GLU A 97 -2.30 -8.32 2.16
C GLU A 97 -1.67 -7.02 2.68
N LEU A 98 -0.35 -7.03 2.96
CA LEU A 98 0.39 -5.85 3.37
C LEU A 98 0.29 -4.71 2.34
N HIS A 99 0.42 -5.04 1.06
CA HIS A 99 0.38 -4.07 -0.03
C HIS A 99 -0.99 -3.40 -0.11
N ARG A 100 -2.08 -4.17 0.01
CA ARG A 100 -3.42 -3.63 0.16
C ARG A 100 -3.54 -2.70 1.35
N GLN A 101 -3.09 -3.12 2.54
CA GLN A 101 -3.19 -2.29 3.75
C GLN A 101 -2.39 -0.98 3.64
N ARG A 102 -1.23 -1.00 2.98
CA ARG A 102 -0.42 0.21 2.74
C ARG A 102 -1.12 1.20 1.82
N VAL A 103 -1.79 0.72 0.76
CA VAL A 103 -2.61 1.58 -0.12
C VAL A 103 -3.70 2.26 0.69
N LEU A 104 -4.46 1.49 1.49
CA LEU A 104 -5.53 2.03 2.32
C LEU A 104 -5.01 3.06 3.34
N LEU A 105 -3.88 2.78 3.99
CA LEU A 105 -3.26 3.70 4.95
C LEU A 105 -2.90 5.05 4.30
N VAL A 106 -2.30 5.03 3.11
CA VAL A 106 -1.95 6.25 2.37
C VAL A 106 -3.21 7.06 2.01
N GLU A 107 -4.26 6.41 1.53
CA GLU A 107 -5.54 7.08 1.22
C GLU A 107 -6.19 7.71 2.45
N LEU A 108 -6.10 7.05 3.61
CA LEU A 108 -6.62 7.60 4.87
C LEU A 108 -5.90 8.89 5.28
N MET A 109 -4.60 8.97 5.00
CA MET A 109 -3.77 10.14 5.29
C MET A 109 -3.83 11.22 4.20
N GLU A 110 -4.37 10.91 3.02
CA GLU A 110 -4.42 11.82 1.88
C GLU A 110 -5.02 13.21 2.24
N PRO A 111 -6.20 13.30 2.90
CA PRO A 111 -6.86 14.58 3.13
C PRO A 111 -6.05 15.50 4.03
N ILE A 112 -5.38 14.94 5.05
CA ILE A 112 -4.56 15.74 5.96
C ILE A 112 -3.23 16.13 5.33
N GLY A 113 -2.63 15.25 4.51
CA GLY A 113 -1.43 15.61 3.76
C GLY A 113 -1.69 16.73 2.74
N TYR A 114 -2.83 16.73 2.07
CA TYR A 114 -3.23 17.84 1.19
C TYR A 114 -3.46 19.14 1.97
N ALA A 115 -4.14 19.06 3.12
CA ALA A 115 -4.37 20.21 3.99
C ALA A 115 -3.07 20.83 4.51
N LEU A 116 -2.10 20.00 4.91
CA LEU A 116 -0.83 20.46 5.49
C LEU A 116 0.18 20.94 4.45
N TYR A 117 0.27 20.27 3.30
CA TYR A 117 1.34 20.49 2.32
C TYR A 117 0.87 21.13 1.01
N GLY A 118 -0.44 21.12 0.74
CA GLY A 118 -1.04 21.66 -0.48
C GLY A 118 -1.76 22.99 -0.31
N SER A 119 -2.22 23.31 0.90
CA SER A 119 -3.01 24.52 1.18
C SER A 119 -2.17 25.58 1.88
N ARG A 120 -2.24 26.83 1.38
CA ARG A 120 -1.52 27.98 2.00
C ARG A 120 -2.22 28.53 3.24
N ASN A 121 -3.55 28.45 3.28
CA ASN A 121 -4.37 28.98 4.36
C ASN A 121 -5.47 27.96 4.69
N ILE A 122 -5.27 27.21 5.77
CA ILE A 122 -6.32 26.39 6.39
C ILE A 122 -6.62 26.95 7.77
N ASP A 123 -7.90 27.14 8.07
CA ASP A 123 -8.32 27.55 9.39
C ASP A 123 -7.98 26.48 10.44
N ARG A 124 -7.60 26.91 11.65
CA ARG A 124 -7.16 26.02 12.72
C ARG A 124 -8.25 25.04 13.15
N HIS A 125 -9.49 25.50 13.27
CA HIS A 125 -10.59 24.63 13.69
C HIS A 125 -10.90 23.59 12.60
N THR A 126 -10.82 24.00 11.34
CA THR A 126 -10.98 23.10 10.20
C THR A 126 -9.90 22.01 10.20
N LEU A 127 -8.63 22.39 10.39
CA LEU A 127 -7.52 21.44 10.46
C LEU A 127 -7.67 20.47 11.65
N GLN A 128 -8.07 20.98 12.82
CA GLN A 128 -8.32 20.14 14.01
C GLN A 128 -9.45 19.13 13.76
N ALA A 129 -10.56 19.57 13.16
CA ALA A 129 -11.68 18.68 12.85
C ALA A 129 -11.29 17.61 11.83
N MET A 130 -10.53 17.98 10.79
CA MET A 130 -9.97 17.03 9.82
C MET A 130 -9.04 16.02 10.49
N ASN A 131 -8.14 16.48 11.36
CA ASN A 131 -7.22 15.61 12.07
C ASN A 131 -7.96 14.62 12.96
N ALA A 132 -8.93 15.07 13.76
CA ALA A 132 -9.75 14.18 14.58
C ALA A 132 -10.41 13.08 13.75
N LYS A 133 -11.00 13.45 12.59
CA LYS A 133 -11.62 12.49 11.67
C LYS A 133 -10.62 11.48 11.10
N VAL A 134 -9.43 11.94 10.67
CA VAL A 134 -8.38 11.06 10.13
C VAL A 134 -7.86 10.12 11.21
N VAL A 135 -7.58 10.63 12.42
CA VAL A 135 -7.12 9.82 13.56
C VAL A 135 -8.14 8.74 13.92
N THR A 136 -9.44 9.07 13.98
CA THR A 136 -10.49 8.06 14.22
C THR A 136 -10.47 6.97 13.15
N LYS A 137 -10.32 7.34 11.87
CA LYS A 137 -10.24 6.35 10.78
C LYS A 137 -8.98 5.49 10.88
N LEU A 138 -7.83 6.06 11.24
CA LEU A 138 -6.57 5.33 11.43
C LEU A 138 -6.66 4.34 12.59
N LEU A 139 -7.27 4.73 13.71
CA LEU A 139 -7.50 3.83 14.84
C LEU A 139 -8.42 2.67 14.45
N ASN A 140 -9.51 2.96 13.73
CA ASN A 140 -10.42 1.93 13.24
C ASN A 140 -9.75 1.00 12.22
N TRP A 141 -8.92 1.55 11.33
CA TRP A 141 -8.13 0.76 10.38
C TRP A 141 -7.17 -0.16 11.12
N ARG A 142 -6.42 0.35 12.10
CA ARG A 142 -5.49 -0.44 12.92
C ARG A 142 -6.21 -1.56 13.67
N ALA A 143 -7.35 -1.26 14.28
CA ALA A 143 -8.16 -2.26 14.98
C ALA A 143 -8.79 -3.31 14.05
N GLY A 144 -9.01 -2.96 12.78
CA GLY A 144 -9.56 -3.84 11.75
C GLY A 144 -8.50 -4.60 10.93
N LEU A 145 -7.22 -4.52 11.29
CA LEU A 145 -6.18 -5.26 10.59
C LEU A 145 -6.39 -6.78 10.71
N PRO A 146 -6.13 -7.56 9.65
CA PRO A 146 -6.13 -9.02 9.74
C PRO A 146 -5.16 -9.52 10.81
N THR A 147 -5.50 -10.62 11.48
CA THR A 147 -4.65 -11.23 12.51
C THR A 147 -3.26 -11.57 11.99
N SER A 148 -3.13 -11.90 10.69
CA SER A 148 -1.85 -12.17 10.03
C SER A 148 -0.92 -10.95 9.93
N LEU A 149 -1.43 -9.73 10.09
CA LEU A 149 -0.68 -8.49 10.06
C LEU A 149 -0.64 -7.79 11.44
N ASN A 150 -1.29 -8.36 12.45
CA ASN A 150 -1.32 -7.81 13.79
C ASN A 150 -0.18 -8.41 14.61
N VAL A 151 0.73 -7.57 15.07
CA VAL A 151 1.90 -7.98 15.85
C VAL A 151 1.58 -7.85 17.33
N ASN A 152 1.64 -8.97 18.04
CA ASN A 152 1.61 -8.96 19.49
C ASN A 152 3.03 -8.69 20.03
N PHE A 153 3.26 -7.49 20.56
CA PHE A 153 4.57 -7.11 21.12
C PHE A 153 4.88 -7.76 22.47
N ASP A 154 3.88 -8.34 23.13
CA ASP A 154 4.05 -9.09 24.38
C ASP A 154 4.37 -10.58 24.13
N ASP A 155 4.35 -11.01 22.86
CA ASP A 155 4.69 -12.37 22.44
C ASP A 155 6.10 -12.39 21.83
N TYR A 156 7.02 -13.06 22.53
CA TYR A 156 8.42 -13.21 22.12
C TYR A 156 8.72 -14.55 21.43
N GLU A 157 7.72 -15.43 21.33
CA GLU A 157 7.88 -16.79 20.78
C GLU A 157 7.44 -16.85 19.31
N THR A 158 6.41 -16.09 18.93
CA THR A 158 5.91 -16.08 17.55
C THR A 158 6.81 -15.23 16.63
N PRO A 159 7.41 -15.82 15.58
CA PRO A 159 8.18 -15.05 14.61
C PRO A 159 7.26 -14.22 13.71
N TYR A 160 7.61 -12.96 13.48
CA TYR A 160 6.94 -12.08 12.54
C TYR A 160 7.86 -11.73 11.36
N LEU A 161 7.29 -11.65 10.16
CA LEU A 161 8.05 -11.27 8.97
C LEU A 161 8.51 -9.80 9.06
N PRO A 162 9.73 -9.45 8.60
CA PRO A 162 10.25 -8.08 8.69
C PRO A 162 9.32 -7.02 8.09
N HIS A 163 8.69 -7.33 6.96
CA HIS A 163 7.77 -6.39 6.30
C HIS A 163 6.44 -6.20 7.04
N VAL A 164 6.03 -7.16 7.88
CA VAL A 164 4.86 -7.04 8.78
C VAL A 164 5.19 -6.15 9.97
N LEU A 165 6.41 -6.26 10.52
CA LEU A 165 6.88 -5.37 11.58
C LEU A 165 6.96 -3.90 11.11
N LEU A 166 7.38 -3.68 9.86
CA LEU A 166 7.43 -2.34 9.26
C LEU A 166 6.06 -1.68 9.05
N LEU A 167 4.95 -2.41 9.22
CA LEU A 167 3.60 -1.85 9.14
C LEU A 167 3.13 -1.20 10.46
N GLN A 168 3.70 -1.62 11.59
CA GLN A 168 3.17 -1.32 12.94
C GLN A 168 3.36 0.14 13.38
#